data_AF-A0A369T0X6-F1
#
_entry.id   AF-A0A369T0X6-F1
#
_cell.length_a   1.000
_cell.length_b   1.000
_cell.length_c   1.000
_cell.angle_alpha   90.00
_cell.angle_beta   90.00
_cell.angle_gamma   90.00
#
_symmetry.space_group_name_H-M   'P 1'
#
loop_
_entity.id
_entity.type
_entity.pdbx_description
1 polymer ?
#
loop_
_entity_poly.entity_id
_entity_poly.type
_entity_poly.pdbx_seq_one_letter_code
_entity_poly.pdbx_strand_id
1 'polypeptide(L)' 'MRWQGLIFGIGGISFIVLSFIVLLVDDKTFLYILRALSSVELAIVSILMLIISWKLITLRPAPPAA' A
#
# COMPACT_ATOMS: atom_id res chain seq x y z
N MET A 1 7.95 24.67 1.97
CA MET A 1 7.88 23.54 1.02
C MET A 1 7.14 22.40 1.70
N ARG A 2 5.98 22.03 1.17
CA ARG A 2 4.97 21.21 1.86
C ARG A 2 5.48 19.77 1.97
N TRP A 3 5.41 19.17 3.15
CA TRP A 3 5.78 17.78 3.47
C TRP A 3 5.44 16.74 2.40
N GLN A 4 4.38 16.97 1.63
CA GLN A 4 4.02 16.21 0.43
C GLN A 4 5.19 16.06 -0.55
N GLY A 5 5.90 17.13 -0.90
CA GLY A 5 7.04 17.05 -1.83
C GLY A 5 8.21 16.23 -1.29
N LEU A 6 8.38 16.18 0.03
CA LEU A 6 9.42 15.39 0.68
C LEU A 6 9.05 13.89 0.67
N ILE A 7 7.78 13.56 0.88
CA ILE A 7 7.26 12.18 0.76
C ILE A 7 7.36 11.69 -0.69
N PHE A 8 6.96 12.51 -1.66
CA PHE A 8 7.10 12.18 -3.08
C PHE A 8 8.57 12.04 -3.51
N GLY A 9 9.45 12.91 -3.01
CA GLY A 9 10.89 12.84 -3.28
C GLY A 9 11.53 11.57 -2.73
N ILE A 10 11.26 11.23 -1.46
CA ILE A 10 11.76 10.00 -0.84
C ILE A 10 11.20 8.78 -1.56
N GLY A 11 9.88 8.76 -1.83
CA GLY A 11 9.25 7.66 -2.55
C GLY A 11 9.85 7.42 -3.94
N GLY A 12 10.13 8.50 -4.69
CA GLY A 12 10.78 8.43 -6.00
C GLY A 12 12.20 7.87 -5.93
N ILE A 13 13.01 8.32 -4.96
CA ILE A 13 14.36 7.80 -4.75
C ILE A 13 14.31 6.32 -4.36
N SER A 14 13.42 5.93 -3.45
CA SER A 14 13.22 4.54 -3.07
C SER A 14 12.85 3.67 -4.27
N PHE A 15 12.00 4.15 -5.18
CA PHE A 15 11.59 3.41 -6.37
C PHE A 15 12.75 3.19 -7.35
N ILE A 16 13.60 4.21 -7.55
CA ILE A 16 14.80 4.11 -8.39
C ILE A 16 15.78 3.08 -7.82
N VAL A 17 16.04 3.15 -6.50
CA VAL A 17 16.93 2.21 -5.82
C VAL A 17 16.39 0.78 -5.92
N LEU A 18 15.09 0.59 -5.70
CA LEU A 18 14.46 -0.72 -5.82
C LEU A 18 14.62 -1.30 -7.23
N SER A 19 14.47 -0.46 -8.27
CA SER A 19 14.63 -0.85 -9.67
C SER A 19 16.04 -1.32 -9.98
N PHE A 20 17.07 -0.66 -9.42
CA PHE A 20 18.46 -1.09 -9.55
C PHE A 20 18.75 -2.40 -8.83
N ILE A 21 18.18 -2.59 -7.64
CA ILE A 21 18.33 -3.83 -6.87
C ILE A 21 17.74 -5.00 -7.65
N VAL A 22 16.57 -4.84 -8.25
CA VAL A 22 15.93 -5.89 -9.06
C VAL A 22 16.81 -6.35 -10.22
N LEU A 23 17.59 -5.46 -10.83
CA LEU A 23 18.52 -5.82 -11.91
C LEU A 23 19.72 -6.66 -11.46
N LEU A 24 20.05 -6.66 -10.16
CA LEU A 24 21.20 -7.34 -9.56
C LEU A 24 20.82 -8.63 -8.84
N VAL A 25 19.53 -8.95 -8.76
CA VAL A 25 19.00 -10.05 -7.96
C VAL A 25 18.75 -11.27 -8.85
N ASP A 26 19.23 -12.45 -8.41
CA ASP A 26 18.98 -13.73 -9.08
C ASP A 26 17.47 -14.07 -9.14
N ASP A 27 17.06 -14.82 -10.18
CA ASP A 27 15.66 -15.18 -10.44
C ASP A 27 14.92 -15.79 -9.23
N LYS A 28 15.61 -16.64 -8.46
CA LYS A 28 15.04 -17.28 -7.26
C LYS A 28 14.73 -16.25 -6.17
N THR A 29 15.68 -15.35 -5.92
CA THR A 29 15.54 -14.30 -4.92
C THR A 29 14.49 -13.27 -5.37
N PHE A 30 14.43 -12.97 -6.68
CA PHE A 30 13.38 -12.13 -7.25
C PHE A 30 11.98 -12.70 -7.01
N LEU A 31 11.78 -14.01 -7.22
CA LEU A 31 10.51 -14.69 -6.92
C LEU A 31 10.13 -14.60 -5.43
N TYR A 32 11.09 -14.73 -4.51
CA TYR A 32 10.83 -14.55 -3.08
C TYR A 32 10.41 -13.12 -2.75
N ILE A 33 11.09 -12.12 -3.33
CA ILE A 33 10.74 -10.71 -3.16
C ILE A 33 9.33 -10.44 -3.70
N LEU A 34 9.01 -10.95 -4.89
CA LEU A 34 7.69 -10.77 -5.51
C LEU A 34 6.58 -11.39 -4.64
N ARG A 35 6.82 -12.58 -4.10
CA ARG A 35 5.89 -13.28 -3.22
C ARG A 35 5.68 -12.53 -1.90
N ALA A 36 6.75 -11.98 -1.32
CA ALA A 36 6.66 -11.15 -0.13
C ALA A 36 5.87 -9.86 -0.40
N LEU A 37 6.17 -9.15 -1.49
CA LEU A 37 5.43 -7.96 -1.91
C LEU A 37 3.94 -8.25 -2.11
N SER A 38 3.61 -9.32 -2.83
CA SER A 38 2.22 -9.74 -3.05
C SER A 38 1.50 -10.07 -1.73
N SER A 39 2.17 -10.74 -0.79
CA SER A 39 1.59 -11.01 0.53
C SER A 39 1.34 -9.73 1.34
N VAL A 40 2.23 -8.75 1.27
CA VAL A 40 2.06 -7.46 1.95
C VAL A 40 0.91 -6.68 1.31
N GLU A 41 0.81 -6.67 -0.02
CA GLU A 41 -0.29 -6.03 -0.74
C GLU A 41 -1.64 -6.62 -0.35
N LEU A 42 -1.76 -7.96 -0.30
CA LEU A 42 -2.97 -8.64 0.15
C LEU A 42 -3.33 -8.27 1.60
N ALA A 43 -2.34 -8.14 2.48
CA ALA A 43 -2.55 -7.71 3.86
C ALA A 43 -3.10 -6.27 3.93
N ILE A 44 -2.56 -5.35 3.12
CA ILE A 44 -3.03 -3.97 3.03
C ILE A 44 -4.48 -3.92 2.54
N VAL A 45 -4.80 -4.66 1.47
CA VAL A 45 -6.17 -4.74 0.94
C VAL A 45 -7.14 -5.29 1.99
N SER A 46 -6.73 -6.33 2.72
CA SER A 46 -7.53 -6.93 3.80
C SER A 46 -7.82 -5.92 4.92
N ILE A 47 -6.81 -5.16 5.37
CA ILE A 47 -6.97 -4.11 6.37
C ILE A 47 -7.92 -3.02 5.88
N LEU A 48 -7.79 -2.57 4.63
CA LEU A 48 -8.68 -1.57 4.04
C LEU A 48 -10.13 -2.07 4.01
N MET A 49 -10.36 -3.32 3.61
CA MET A 49 -11.68 -3.93 3.63
C MET A 49 -12.26 -3.99 5.04
N LEU A 50 -11.45 -4.27 6.05
CA LEU A 50 -11.86 -4.28 7.46
C LEU A 50 -12.28 -2.87 7.93
N ILE A 51 -11.50 -1.84 7.59
CA ILE A 51 -11.81 -0.44 7.90
C ILE A 51 -13.13 -0.02 7.24
N ILE A 52 -13.32 -0.36 5.96
CA ILE A 52 -14.56 -0.05 5.22
C ILE A 52 -15.74 -0.78 5.85
N SER A 53 -15.61 -2.08 6.11
CA SER A 53 -16.67 -2.90 6.72
C SER A 53 -17.06 -2.36 8.10
N TRP A 54 -16.07 -2.02 8.94
CA TRP A 54 -16.30 -1.39 10.22
C TRP A 54 -17.07 -0.07 10.09
N LYS A 55 -16.66 0.77 9.13
CA LYS A 55 -17.35 2.04 8.86
C LYS A 55 -18.78 1.82 8.41
N LEU A 56 -19.04 0.82 7.55
CA LEU A 56 -20.40 0.48 7.11
C LEU A 56 -21.30 0.03 8.26
N ILE A 57 -20.77 -0.78 9.18
CA ILE A 57 -21.51 -1.23 10.38
C ILE A 57 -21.80 -0.07 11.33
N THR A 58 -20.87 0.86 11.47
CA THR A 58 -20.96 2.00 12.40
C THR A 58 -21.64 3.24 11.82
N LEU A 59 -21.96 3.23 10.52
CA LEU A 59 -22.76 4.28 9.89
C LEU A 59 -24.16 4.25 10.48
N ARG A 60 -24.50 5.28 11.26
CA ARG A 60 -25.88 5.52 11.66
C ARG A 60 -26.68 5.87 10.40
N PRO A 61 -27.89 5.32 10.23
CA PRO A 61 -28.77 5.74 9.15
C PRO A 61 -29.00 7.24 9.26
N ALA A 62 -28.97 7.94 8.12
CA ALA A 62 -29.27 9.36 8.08
C ALA A 62 -30.68 9.58 8.66
N PRO A 63 -30.89 10.62 9.48
CA PRO A 63 -32.21 10.92 10.02
C PRO A 63 -33.19 11.11 8.84
N PRO A 64 -34.43 10.57 8.93
CA PRO A 64 -35.40 10.72 7.86
C PRO A 64 -35.59 12.21 7.60
N ALA A 65 -35.48 12.60 6.33
CA ALA A 65 -35.70 13.97 5.90
C ALA A 65 -37.13 14.36 6.29
N ALA A 66 -37.25 15.29 7.24
CA ALA A 66 -38.50 15.90 7.68
C ALA A 66 -38.94 16.99 6.70
#